data_AF-A0A8B9I6T9-F1
#
_entry.id   AF-A0A8B9I6T9-F1
#
_cell.length_a   1.000
_cell.length_b   1.000
_cell.length_c   1.000
_cell.angle_alpha   90.00
_cell.angle_beta   90.00
_cell.angle_gamma   90.00
#
_symmetry.space_group_name_H-M   'P 1'
#
loop_
_entity.id
_entity.type
_entity.pdbx_description
1 polymer ?
#
loop_
_entity_poly.entity_id
_entity_poly.type
_entity_poly.pdbx_seq_one_letter_code
_entity_poly.pdbx_strand_id
1 'polypeptide(L)'
;MAAPRAPPGRTAEGAAAERRPRPPLRNRAGPEGDSGGASGRHLGSGGPGAGPEGGGAGRGCWRRGPGGGHKMAAPGGTRGEAAEEAPPAAKRARGQRRLLVVLEGASLETVKVGKTFELLNCDKHKAMLLRSGRDPGQVRPDITHQSLLMLMDSPLNRAGLLQVYIHTQKNVLIEVNPQTRIPRTFDRFCGLMVQLLHKLSVRAADGPQKLLKVIKNPINDHLPVGCMKIGTSFAVPNVTDLRELVPIAEPVTIVVGAFAHGSVNVDYTEKMISISNYPLSAALTCAKITTAFEEVWGVV
;
A
#
# COMPACT_ATOMS: atom_id res chain seq x y z
N MET A 1 39.89 6.90 -72.65
CA MET A 1 39.57 5.50 -72.97
C MET A 1 40.10 4.61 -71.84
N ALA A 2 39.38 3.53 -71.54
CA ALA A 2 39.58 2.55 -70.46
C ALA A 2 39.03 2.94 -69.06
N ALA A 3 37.75 2.61 -68.86
CA ALA A 3 37.19 2.27 -67.56
C ALA A 3 37.68 0.87 -67.14
N PRO A 4 37.72 0.58 -65.84
CA PRO A 4 36.94 -0.59 -65.40
C PRO A 4 36.26 -0.47 -64.03
N ARG A 5 35.01 -0.94 -64.03
CA ARG A 5 34.33 -1.85 -63.09
C ARG A 5 34.20 -1.48 -61.59
N ALA A 6 32.94 -1.33 -61.22
CA ALA A 6 32.41 -1.30 -59.86
C ALA A 6 32.65 -2.60 -59.05
N PRO A 7 32.78 -2.49 -57.72
CA PRO A 7 32.58 -3.61 -56.81
C PRO A 7 31.10 -3.72 -56.34
N PRO A 8 30.67 -4.92 -55.88
CA PRO A 8 29.27 -5.30 -55.78
C PRO A 8 28.60 -4.81 -54.50
N GLY A 9 27.27 -4.70 -54.56
CA GLY A 9 26.41 -4.35 -53.45
C GLY A 9 26.58 -5.27 -52.25
N ARG A 10 26.58 -4.66 -51.06
CA ARG A 10 26.22 -5.35 -49.82
C ARG A 10 24.86 -4.85 -49.38
N THR A 11 23.98 -5.83 -49.33
CA THR A 11 22.62 -5.85 -48.86
C THR A 11 22.47 -5.17 -47.50
N ALA A 12 21.36 -4.45 -47.36
CA ALA A 12 20.78 -4.09 -46.08
C ALA A 12 20.52 -5.37 -45.28
N GLU A 13 21.25 -5.55 -44.19
CA GLU A 13 20.93 -6.54 -43.17
C GLU A 13 20.64 -5.77 -41.88
N GLY A 14 19.34 -5.61 -41.63
CA GLY A 14 18.84 -5.12 -40.36
C GLY A 14 19.29 -6.07 -39.26
N ALA A 15 19.99 -5.52 -38.26
CA ALA A 15 20.21 -6.21 -37.00
C ALA A 15 18.86 -6.31 -36.26
N ALA A 16 18.04 -7.27 -36.69
CA ALA A 16 16.95 -7.79 -35.88
C ALA A 16 17.61 -8.49 -34.69
N ALA A 17 17.69 -7.78 -33.56
CA ALA A 17 18.01 -8.41 -32.28
C ALA A 17 17.02 -9.56 -32.07
N GLU A 18 17.55 -10.78 -32.16
CA GLU A 18 16.81 -12.02 -32.07
C GLU A 18 16.08 -12.05 -30.72
N ARG A 19 14.77 -11.81 -30.79
CA ARG A 19 13.86 -11.83 -29.64
C ARG A 19 13.89 -13.24 -29.08
N ARG A 20 14.55 -13.43 -27.94
CA ARG A 20 14.46 -14.70 -27.20
C ARG A 20 12.98 -14.98 -26.90
N PRO A 21 12.42 -16.10 -27.36
CA PRO A 21 11.04 -16.45 -27.02
C PRO A 21 10.94 -16.70 -25.51
N ARG A 22 9.83 -16.26 -24.93
CA ARG A 22 9.52 -16.47 -23.51
C ARG A 22 9.45 -17.99 -23.25
N PRO A 23 10.10 -18.51 -22.20
CA PRO A 23 9.89 -19.90 -21.80
C PRO A 23 8.44 -20.08 -21.33
N PRO A 24 7.77 -21.19 -21.67
CA PRO A 24 6.40 -21.44 -21.23
C PRO A 24 6.33 -21.62 -19.71
N LEU A 25 5.28 -21.04 -19.10
CA LEU A 25 4.92 -21.23 -17.69
C LEU A 25 4.57 -22.72 -17.47
N ARG A 26 5.46 -23.47 -16.82
CA ARG A 26 5.21 -24.86 -16.45
C ARG A 26 4.39 -24.90 -15.16
N ASN A 27 3.08 -25.16 -15.28
CA ASN A 27 2.25 -25.57 -14.15
C ASN A 27 2.80 -26.89 -13.58
N ARG A 28 3.33 -26.87 -12.35
CA ARG A 28 3.59 -28.09 -11.59
C ARG A 28 2.41 -28.34 -10.66
N ALA A 29 1.48 -29.17 -11.13
CA ALA A 29 0.68 -30.01 -10.25
C ALA A 29 1.57 -31.17 -9.76
N GLY A 30 1.57 -31.43 -8.45
CA GLY A 30 2.20 -32.59 -7.83
C GLY A 30 1.22 -33.22 -6.85
N PRO A 31 1.27 -34.56 -6.66
CA PRO A 31 0.06 -35.35 -6.42
C PRO A 31 -0.23 -35.63 -4.95
N GLU A 32 -1.48 -36.00 -4.71
CA GLU A 32 -2.01 -36.60 -3.49
C GLU A 32 -1.29 -37.91 -3.14
N GLY A 33 -1.12 -38.13 -1.84
CA GLY A 33 -0.63 -39.38 -1.26
C GLY A 33 -1.19 -39.53 0.15
N ASP A 34 -2.23 -40.35 0.25
CA ASP A 34 -2.92 -40.75 1.48
C ASP A 34 -2.18 -41.91 2.20
N SER A 35 -2.58 -42.10 3.46
CA SER A 35 -2.51 -43.31 4.29
C SER A 35 -1.43 -43.41 5.37
N GLY A 36 -1.91 -43.76 6.58
CA GLY A 36 -1.15 -44.51 7.59
C GLY A 36 -1.21 -43.96 9.01
N GLY A 37 -2.27 -44.30 9.75
CA GLY A 37 -2.40 -43.96 11.18
C GLY A 37 -1.63 -44.89 12.12
N ALA A 38 -1.49 -44.47 13.39
CA ALA A 38 -1.43 -45.35 14.56
C ALA A 38 -1.61 -44.56 15.87
N SER A 39 -2.69 -44.90 16.56
CA SER A 39 -2.90 -45.02 18.03
C SER A 39 -1.90 -44.41 19.03
N GLY A 40 -2.47 -43.72 20.03
CA GLY A 40 -1.89 -43.57 21.38
C GLY A 40 -2.85 -42.90 22.36
N ARG A 41 -3.67 -43.69 23.08
CA ARG A 41 -4.47 -43.26 24.25
C ARG A 41 -3.60 -43.32 25.51
N HIS A 42 -3.81 -42.41 26.47
CA HIS A 42 -3.80 -42.58 27.94
C HIS A 42 -4.13 -41.19 28.55
N LEU A 43 -5.30 -40.94 29.15
CA LEU A 43 -5.83 -41.29 30.49
C LEU A 43 -5.09 -40.66 31.70
N GLY A 44 -5.89 -39.98 32.55
CA GLY A 44 -5.63 -39.69 33.98
C GLY A 44 -5.52 -38.19 34.31
N SER A 45 -6.56 -37.49 34.80
CA SER A 45 -7.25 -37.54 36.12
C SER A 45 -6.61 -36.66 37.20
N GLY A 46 -7.38 -35.76 37.83
CA GLY A 46 -7.13 -35.32 39.21
C GLY A 46 -7.40 -33.85 39.57
N GLY A 47 -8.64 -33.53 39.98
CA GLY A 47 -8.96 -32.94 41.29
C GLY A 47 -8.56 -31.49 41.67
N PRO A 48 -9.48 -30.68 42.25
CA PRO A 48 -9.26 -29.28 42.63
C PRO A 48 -8.79 -29.10 44.09
N GLY A 49 -8.08 -28.00 44.37
CA GLY A 49 -7.72 -27.55 45.72
C GLY A 49 -8.30 -26.16 46.02
N ALA A 50 -9.02 -26.06 47.14
CA ALA A 50 -9.74 -24.88 47.62
C ALA A 50 -8.98 -24.15 48.75
N GLY A 51 -8.95 -22.81 48.68
CA GLY A 51 -8.92 -21.81 49.78
C GLY A 51 -7.80 -21.86 50.85
N PRO A 52 -7.74 -20.89 51.79
CA PRO A 52 -8.65 -19.75 51.99
C PRO A 52 -7.98 -18.37 52.25
N GLU A 53 -8.81 -17.33 52.09
CA GLU A 53 -9.03 -16.13 52.93
C GLU A 53 -7.91 -15.24 53.53
N GLY A 54 -8.19 -13.92 53.44
CA GLY A 54 -7.68 -12.81 54.24
C GLY A 54 -7.68 -11.53 53.39
N GLY A 55 -8.35 -10.41 53.68
CA GLY A 55 -8.99 -9.88 54.89
C GLY A 55 -8.64 -8.37 54.98
N GLY A 56 -9.64 -7.49 55.16
CA GLY A 56 -9.47 -6.06 55.54
C GLY A 56 -9.70 -5.06 54.39
N ALA A 57 -10.82 -4.33 54.26
CA ALA A 57 -11.48 -3.34 55.14
C ALA A 57 -10.83 -1.94 55.16
N GLY A 58 -11.60 -0.92 54.76
CA GLY A 58 -11.30 0.51 54.92
C GLY A 58 -12.04 1.37 53.89
N ARG A 59 -13.36 1.54 53.97
CA ARG A 59 -14.07 2.66 54.64
C ARG A 59 -13.46 4.05 54.42
N GLY A 60 -14.17 4.88 53.66
CA GLY A 60 -13.92 6.31 53.50
C GLY A 60 -15.18 7.04 53.00
N CYS A 61 -16.20 7.06 53.86
CA CYS A 61 -17.46 7.78 53.68
C CYS A 61 -17.24 9.27 53.93
N TRP A 62 -17.51 10.14 52.96
CA TRP A 62 -17.60 11.59 53.19
C TRP A 62 -19.07 12.02 53.17
N ARG A 63 -19.50 12.51 54.34
CA ARG A 63 -20.83 13.07 54.64
C ARG A 63 -21.07 14.37 53.85
N ARG A 64 -22.34 14.57 53.48
CA ARG A 64 -22.94 15.84 53.08
C ARG A 64 -23.29 16.72 54.29
N GLY A 65 -23.30 18.03 54.06
CA GLY A 65 -23.96 19.09 54.85
C GLY A 65 -24.03 20.39 54.03
N PRO A 66 -25.01 21.29 54.26
CA PRO A 66 -25.87 21.81 53.19
C PRO A 66 -25.79 23.33 52.93
N GLY A 67 -26.44 23.80 51.86
CA GLY A 67 -27.04 25.15 51.82
C GLY A 67 -26.86 25.93 50.51
N GLY A 68 -27.98 26.37 49.93
CA GLY A 68 -28.01 27.47 48.94
C GLY A 68 -28.60 27.09 47.59
N GLY A 69 -29.93 27.02 47.50
CA GLY A 69 -30.63 26.94 46.22
C GLY A 69 -30.61 28.28 45.49
N HIS A 70 -30.54 28.25 44.16
CA HIS A 70 -31.12 29.25 43.25
C HIS A 70 -31.58 28.54 41.96
N LYS A 71 -32.70 29.05 41.44
CA LYS A 71 -33.56 28.44 40.40
C LYS A 71 -32.93 28.38 38.99
N MET A 72 -33.31 27.30 38.31
CA MET A 72 -33.63 27.12 36.88
C MET A 72 -33.15 28.16 35.85
N ALA A 73 -32.41 27.69 34.83
CA ALA A 73 -32.74 27.88 33.41
C ALA A 73 -31.84 27.00 32.50
N ALA A 74 -32.46 26.15 31.70
CA ALA A 74 -31.95 25.66 30.41
C ALA A 74 -33.06 26.02 29.39
N PRO A 75 -32.83 26.07 28.06
CA PRO A 75 -31.73 25.43 27.32
C PRO A 75 -31.15 26.30 26.17
N GLY A 76 -30.20 25.72 25.42
CA GLY A 76 -30.01 26.07 24.00
C GLY A 76 -28.78 26.92 23.70
N GLY A 77 -27.75 26.26 23.17
CA GLY A 77 -26.55 26.91 22.66
C GLY A 77 -25.61 25.88 22.11
N THR A 78 -25.95 25.31 20.95
CA THR A 78 -25.04 24.51 20.13
C THR A 78 -23.79 25.31 19.84
N ARG A 79 -22.72 25.04 20.59
CA ARG A 79 -21.38 25.52 20.26
C ARG A 79 -20.91 24.68 19.09
N GLY A 80 -21.28 25.10 17.88
CA GLY A 80 -20.74 24.54 16.65
C GLY A 80 -19.23 24.62 16.73
N GLU A 81 -18.57 23.46 16.68
CA GLU A 81 -17.17 23.37 16.34
C GLU A 81 -17.03 23.99 14.95
N ALA A 82 -16.52 25.22 14.90
CA ALA A 82 -16.10 25.84 13.67
C ALA A 82 -15.05 24.91 13.07
N ALA A 83 -15.40 24.28 11.95
CA ALA A 83 -14.46 23.55 11.13
C ALA A 83 -13.35 24.54 10.75
N GLU A 84 -12.17 24.35 11.33
CA GLU A 84 -10.96 25.02 10.89
C GLU A 84 -10.69 24.54 9.47
N GLU A 85 -11.18 25.33 8.53
CA GLU A 85 -11.05 25.15 7.10
C GLU A 85 -9.56 25.22 6.79
N ALA A 86 -8.99 24.06 6.45
CA ALA A 86 -7.59 23.95 6.08
C ALA A 86 -7.30 24.98 4.98
N PRO A 87 -6.16 25.70 5.05
CA PRO A 87 -5.86 26.74 4.08
C PRO A 87 -5.96 26.17 2.66
N PRO A 88 -6.51 26.93 1.70
CA PRO A 88 -6.66 26.48 0.33
C PRO A 88 -5.30 26.00 -0.17
N ALA A 89 -5.28 24.78 -0.69
CA ALA A 89 -4.11 24.11 -1.25
C ALA A 89 -3.15 25.14 -1.84
N ALA A 90 -1.97 25.24 -1.22
CA ALA A 90 -0.88 26.07 -1.70
C ALA A 90 -0.85 26.01 -3.23
N LYS A 91 -0.98 27.18 -3.87
CA LYS A 91 -0.92 27.40 -5.32
C LYS A 91 -0.05 26.31 -5.95
N ARG A 92 -0.67 25.36 -6.69
CA ARG A 92 0.01 24.21 -7.30
C ARG A 92 1.21 24.73 -8.09
N ALA A 93 2.40 24.60 -7.52
CA ALA A 93 3.62 25.09 -8.14
C ALA A 93 3.75 24.42 -9.52
N ARG A 94 4.09 25.19 -10.56
CA ARG A 94 4.59 24.60 -11.80
C ARG A 94 5.76 23.68 -11.43
N GLY A 95 5.63 22.42 -11.86
CA GLY A 95 6.17 21.25 -11.17
C GLY A 95 7.67 21.28 -10.98
N GLN A 96 8.09 21.12 -9.73
CA GLN A 96 9.42 20.59 -9.42
C GLN A 96 9.41 19.10 -9.73
N ARG A 97 10.55 18.57 -10.19
CA ARG A 97 10.74 17.13 -10.44
C ARG A 97 10.31 16.33 -9.21
N ARG A 98 9.43 15.35 -9.41
CA ARG A 98 8.91 14.50 -8.33
C ARG A 98 8.38 13.20 -8.89
N LEU A 99 8.71 12.10 -8.25
CA LEU A 99 8.14 10.79 -8.54
C LEU A 99 6.88 10.62 -7.71
N LEU A 100 5.76 10.32 -8.36
CA LEU A 100 4.53 9.92 -7.70
C LEU A 100 4.33 8.42 -7.96
N VAL A 101 4.14 7.64 -6.90
CA VAL A 101 3.84 6.19 -7.01
C VAL A 101 2.43 5.94 -6.53
N VAL A 102 1.62 5.31 -7.38
CA VAL A 102 0.26 4.85 -7.02
C VAL A 102 0.30 3.33 -6.88
N LEU A 103 0.07 2.85 -5.67
CA LEU A 103 -0.15 1.43 -5.38
C LEU A 103 -1.62 1.09 -5.67
N GLU A 104 -1.87 0.50 -6.84
CA GLU A 104 -3.19 0.26 -7.40
C GLU A 104 -3.77 -1.10 -7.01
N GLY A 105 -5.06 -1.16 -6.70
CA GLY A 105 -5.74 -2.40 -6.31
C GLY A 105 -5.24 -3.01 -5.00
N ALA A 106 -4.81 -2.19 -4.04
CA ALA A 106 -4.32 -2.63 -2.75
C ALA A 106 -5.42 -3.38 -1.95
N SER A 107 -5.06 -4.55 -1.40
CA SER A 107 -5.97 -5.35 -0.57
C SER A 107 -5.97 -4.85 0.88
N LEU A 108 -6.61 -3.70 1.11
CA LEU A 108 -6.75 -3.08 2.43
C LEU A 108 -8.24 -2.93 2.77
N GLU A 109 -8.73 -3.80 3.63
CA GLU A 109 -10.13 -3.86 4.05
C GLU A 109 -10.20 -4.25 5.52
N THR A 110 -11.09 -3.62 6.29
CA THR A 110 -11.35 -4.00 7.68
C THR A 110 -12.47 -5.02 7.78
N VAL A 111 -12.34 -5.96 8.71
CA VAL A 111 -13.34 -6.96 9.04
C VAL A 111 -13.61 -6.98 10.54
N LYS A 112 -14.85 -7.30 10.92
CA LYS A 112 -15.23 -7.43 12.34
C LYS A 112 -15.06 -8.88 12.80
N VAL A 113 -14.22 -9.10 13.79
CA VAL A 113 -13.99 -10.41 14.42
C VAL A 113 -14.44 -10.32 15.88
N GLY A 114 -15.61 -10.89 16.18
CA GLY A 114 -16.21 -10.75 17.50
C GLY A 114 -16.51 -9.28 17.86
N LYS A 115 -15.75 -8.73 18.81
CA LYS A 115 -15.88 -7.34 19.28
C LYS A 115 -14.80 -6.40 18.72
N THR A 116 -13.80 -6.92 18.02
CA THR A 116 -12.66 -6.15 17.50
C THR A 116 -12.75 -5.98 15.98
N PHE A 117 -12.05 -4.97 15.47
CA PHE A 117 -11.85 -4.77 14.03
C PHE A 117 -10.41 -5.13 13.69
N GLU A 118 -10.24 -5.93 12.64
CA GLU A 118 -8.96 -6.40 12.14
C GLU A 118 -8.83 -6.10 10.65
N LEU A 119 -7.60 -6.04 10.15
CA LEU A 119 -7.37 -5.96 8.72
C LEU A 119 -7.56 -7.35 8.11
N LEU A 120 -8.39 -7.44 7.07
CA LEU A 120 -8.68 -8.68 6.38
C LEU A 120 -7.39 -9.28 5.80
N ASN A 121 -7.20 -10.58 6.00
CA ASN A 121 -5.94 -11.28 5.73
C ASN A 121 -6.23 -12.74 5.39
N CYS A 122 -5.54 -13.29 4.38
CA CYS A 122 -5.62 -14.70 3.98
C CYS A 122 -5.36 -15.70 5.11
N ASP A 123 -4.41 -15.42 6.01
CA ASP A 123 -3.96 -16.38 7.02
C ASP A 123 -4.91 -16.43 8.22
N LYS A 124 -5.29 -15.25 8.74
CA LYS A 124 -6.14 -15.13 9.94
C LYS A 124 -7.63 -15.33 9.64
N HIS A 125 -8.08 -14.96 8.43
CA HIS A 125 -9.51 -14.85 8.10
C HIS A 125 -9.97 -15.84 7.03
N LYS A 126 -9.21 -16.90 6.74
CA LYS A 126 -9.49 -17.89 5.68
C LYS A 126 -10.92 -18.43 5.71
N ALA A 127 -11.39 -18.90 6.87
CA ALA A 127 -12.72 -19.47 7.01
C ALA A 127 -13.84 -18.46 6.72
N MET A 128 -13.64 -17.19 7.08
CA MET A 128 -14.60 -16.12 6.81
C MET A 128 -14.64 -15.77 5.33
N LEU A 129 -13.47 -15.71 4.68
CA LEU A 129 -13.34 -15.47 3.25
C LEU A 129 -14.08 -16.53 2.43
N LEU A 130 -13.85 -17.82 2.75
CA LEU A 130 -14.52 -18.94 2.10
C LEU A 130 -16.05 -18.88 2.27
N ARG A 131 -16.54 -18.55 3.48
CA ARG A 131 -17.99 -18.37 3.72
C ARG A 131 -18.60 -17.22 2.92
N SER A 132 -17.82 -16.17 2.65
CA SER A 132 -18.24 -15.04 1.82
C SER A 132 -18.07 -15.28 0.31
N GLY A 133 -17.63 -16.48 -0.10
CA GLY A 133 -17.37 -16.80 -1.50
C GLY A 133 -16.16 -16.09 -2.11
N ARG A 134 -15.27 -15.53 -1.28
CA ARG A 134 -14.06 -14.81 -1.72
C ARG A 134 -12.86 -15.74 -1.65
N ASP A 135 -12.00 -15.65 -2.66
CA ASP A 135 -10.73 -16.38 -2.69
C ASP A 135 -9.75 -15.80 -1.66
N PRO A 136 -9.31 -16.58 -0.65
CA PRO A 136 -8.30 -16.15 0.30
C PRO A 136 -6.98 -15.73 -0.36
N GLY A 137 -6.63 -16.32 -1.52
CA GLY A 137 -5.39 -16.00 -2.24
C GLY A 137 -5.31 -14.54 -2.70
N GLN A 138 -6.45 -13.86 -2.87
CA GLN A 138 -6.51 -12.46 -3.32
C GLN A 138 -6.33 -11.45 -2.18
N VAL A 139 -6.43 -11.89 -0.92
CA VAL A 139 -6.41 -11.01 0.25
C VAL A 139 -5.01 -10.93 0.83
N ARG A 140 -4.20 -10.05 0.24
CA ARG A 140 -2.76 -9.94 0.50
C ARG A 140 -2.34 -8.49 0.87
N PRO A 141 -2.75 -8.00 2.06
CA PRO A 141 -2.32 -6.69 2.57
C PRO A 141 -0.79 -6.56 2.73
N ASP A 142 -0.07 -7.67 2.88
CA ASP A 142 1.38 -7.73 3.01
C ASP A 142 2.12 -7.21 1.77
N ILE A 143 1.53 -7.35 0.56
CA ILE A 143 2.09 -6.81 -0.68
C ILE A 143 2.19 -5.28 -0.60
N THR A 144 1.14 -4.63 -0.11
CA THR A 144 1.13 -3.17 0.09
C THR A 144 2.11 -2.77 1.18
N HIS A 145 2.14 -3.53 2.29
CA HIS A 145 3.07 -3.28 3.40
C HIS A 145 4.54 -3.29 2.93
N GLN A 146 4.97 -4.34 2.25
CA GLN A 146 6.35 -4.47 1.76
C GLN A 146 6.68 -3.40 0.73
N SER A 147 5.75 -3.06 -0.16
CA SER A 147 5.93 -2.01 -1.18
C SER A 147 6.12 -0.63 -0.53
N LEU A 148 5.30 -0.31 0.48
CA LEU A 148 5.45 0.92 1.26
C LEU A 148 6.77 0.98 2.01
N LEU A 149 7.26 -0.14 2.56
CA LEU A 149 8.57 -0.16 3.20
C LEU A 149 9.69 0.21 2.21
N MET A 150 9.67 -0.34 1.00
CA MET A 150 10.67 0.00 -0.03
C MET A 150 10.58 1.46 -0.46
N LEU A 151 9.37 1.97 -0.69
CA LEU A 151 9.14 3.35 -1.11
C LEU A 151 9.56 4.35 -0.03
N MET A 152 9.09 4.18 1.20
CA MET A 152 9.28 5.16 2.27
C MET A 152 10.72 5.17 2.81
N ASP A 153 11.47 4.09 2.64
CA ASP A 153 12.89 4.01 3.03
C ASP A 153 13.86 4.57 2.01
N SER A 154 13.43 4.69 0.75
CA SER A 154 14.27 5.13 -0.35
C SER A 154 14.97 6.47 -0.06
N PRO A 155 16.25 6.63 -0.43
CA PRO A 155 16.91 7.93 -0.48
C PRO A 155 16.06 8.99 -1.17
N LEU A 156 15.33 8.61 -2.23
CA LEU A 156 14.42 9.49 -2.95
C LEU A 156 13.32 10.09 -2.06
N ASN A 157 12.73 9.31 -1.16
CA ASN A 157 11.75 9.80 -0.20
C ASN A 157 12.37 10.77 0.81
N ARG A 158 13.58 10.44 1.30
CA ARG A 158 14.32 11.30 2.24
C ARG A 158 14.74 12.63 1.62
N ALA A 159 14.99 12.64 0.31
CA ALA A 159 15.25 13.85 -0.48
C ALA A 159 13.99 14.69 -0.77
N GLY A 160 12.79 14.23 -0.35
CA GLY A 160 11.52 14.94 -0.58
C GLY A 160 10.99 14.82 -2.02
N LEU A 161 11.56 13.93 -2.83
CA LEU A 161 11.25 13.77 -4.26
C LEU A 161 10.23 12.66 -4.53
N LEU A 162 9.65 12.04 -3.50
CA LEU A 162 8.64 10.99 -3.60
C LEU A 162 7.29 11.44 -3.05
N GLN A 163 6.20 11.08 -3.73
CA GLN A 163 4.84 11.06 -3.19
C GLN A 163 4.24 9.68 -3.39
N VAL A 164 3.57 9.14 -2.37
CA VAL A 164 2.91 7.83 -2.48
C VAL A 164 1.41 7.98 -2.28
N TYR A 165 0.65 7.29 -3.13
CA TYR A 165 -0.78 7.08 -2.99
C TYR A 165 -1.08 5.58 -2.98
N ILE A 166 -2.14 5.20 -2.28
CA ILE A 166 -2.65 3.84 -2.26
C ILE A 166 -4.10 3.90 -2.70
N HIS A 167 -4.43 3.16 -3.75
CA HIS A 167 -5.80 2.98 -4.20
C HIS A 167 -6.22 1.54 -3.93
N THR A 168 -7.22 1.37 -3.06
CA THR A 168 -7.64 0.03 -2.62
C THR A 168 -8.65 -0.60 -3.58
N GLN A 169 -8.79 -1.92 -3.51
CA GLN A 169 -9.84 -2.66 -4.24
C GLN A 169 -11.26 -2.20 -3.91
N LYS A 170 -11.46 -1.54 -2.75
CA LYS A 170 -12.73 -0.96 -2.33
C LYS A 170 -12.87 0.52 -2.71
N ASN A 171 -12.10 1.00 -3.69
CA ASN A 171 -12.15 2.37 -4.20
C ASN A 171 -11.87 3.42 -3.11
N VAL A 172 -11.01 3.10 -2.14
CA VAL A 172 -10.53 4.06 -1.13
C VAL A 172 -9.19 4.59 -1.59
N LEU A 173 -9.07 5.91 -1.71
CA LEU A 173 -7.81 6.57 -2.04
C LEU A 173 -7.15 7.13 -0.79
N ILE A 174 -5.89 6.76 -0.58
CA ILE A 174 -5.11 7.15 0.59
C ILE A 174 -3.87 7.91 0.12
N GLU A 175 -3.67 9.09 0.68
CA GLU A 175 -2.45 9.86 0.56
C GLU A 175 -1.50 9.53 1.71
N VAL A 176 -0.24 9.25 1.39
CA VAL A 176 0.81 8.98 2.36
C VAL A 176 1.76 10.18 2.45
N ASN A 177 1.87 10.77 3.63
CA ASN A 177 2.82 11.85 3.86
C ASN A 177 4.26 11.30 3.83
N PRO A 178 5.22 11.94 3.13
CA PRO A 178 6.63 11.50 3.08
C PRO A 178 7.31 11.28 4.43
N GLN A 179 6.86 11.98 5.49
CA GLN A 179 7.39 11.85 6.85
C GLN A 179 6.82 10.62 7.61
N THR A 180 5.89 9.89 7.01
CA THR A 180 5.26 8.72 7.65
C THR A 180 6.26 7.59 7.80
N ARG A 181 6.51 7.17 9.04
CA ARG A 181 7.28 5.95 9.33
C ARG A 181 6.36 4.74 9.34
N ILE A 182 6.42 3.94 8.30
CA ILE A 182 5.62 2.71 8.19
C ILE A 182 6.13 1.67 9.21
N PRO A 183 5.26 1.08 10.05
CA PRO A 183 5.69 0.04 10.98
C PRO A 183 6.34 -1.15 10.27
N ARG A 184 7.49 -1.61 10.76
CA ARG A 184 8.22 -2.74 10.14
C ARG A 184 7.57 -4.09 10.40
N THR A 185 6.89 -4.23 11.53
CA THR A 185 6.16 -5.45 11.86
C THR A 185 4.78 -5.39 11.23
N PHE A 186 4.40 -6.47 10.56
CA PHE A 186 3.17 -6.54 9.79
C PHE A 186 1.91 -6.35 10.67
N ASP A 187 1.86 -6.92 11.88
CA ASP A 187 0.71 -6.74 12.79
C ASP A 187 0.49 -5.27 13.20
N ARG A 188 1.57 -4.49 13.40
CA ARG A 188 1.46 -3.06 13.69
C ARG A 188 0.97 -2.26 12.48
N PHE A 189 1.41 -2.64 11.28
CA PHE A 189 0.88 -2.08 10.04
C PHE A 189 -0.62 -2.35 9.90
N CYS A 190 -1.07 -3.57 10.19
CA CYS A 190 -2.49 -3.91 10.18
C CYS A 190 -3.31 -3.03 11.13
N GLY A 191 -2.86 -2.85 12.37
CA GLY A 191 -3.52 -1.96 13.33
C GLY A 191 -3.58 -0.50 12.86
N LEU A 192 -2.50 -0.01 12.25
CA LEU A 192 -2.44 1.33 11.66
C LEU A 192 -3.45 1.51 10.52
N MET A 193 -3.56 0.52 9.62
CA MET A 193 -4.51 0.55 8.51
C MET A 193 -5.97 0.48 8.99
N VAL A 194 -6.26 -0.34 10.00
CA VAL A 194 -7.59 -0.37 10.64
C VAL A 194 -7.93 1.01 11.21
N GLN A 195 -7.01 1.63 11.95
CA GLN A 195 -7.21 2.98 12.49
C GLN A 195 -7.45 4.00 11.37
N LEU A 196 -6.66 3.95 10.29
CA LEU A 196 -6.81 4.85 9.14
C LEU A 196 -8.19 4.70 8.49
N LEU A 197 -8.63 3.48 8.21
CA LEU A 197 -9.91 3.22 7.52
C LEU A 197 -11.12 3.62 8.38
N HIS A 198 -11.01 3.54 9.72
CA HIS A 198 -12.08 3.96 10.63
C HIS A 198 -12.10 5.48 10.86
N LYS A 199 -10.94 6.10 11.04
CA LYS A 199 -10.83 7.54 11.38
C LYS A 199 -10.62 8.44 10.17
N LEU A 200 -10.47 7.87 8.99
CA LEU A 200 -10.14 8.53 7.71
C LEU A 200 -8.82 9.32 7.69
N SER A 201 -8.11 9.40 8.82
CA SER A 201 -6.78 9.98 8.92
C SER A 201 -6.03 9.47 10.16
N VAL A 202 -4.71 9.49 10.09
CA VAL A 202 -3.81 9.23 11.21
C VAL A 202 -2.89 10.43 11.38
N ARG A 203 -2.79 10.95 12.60
CA ARG A 203 -1.93 12.09 12.93
C ARG A 203 -0.62 11.63 13.58
N ALA A 204 0.39 12.48 13.50
CA ALA A 204 1.62 12.30 14.25
C ALA A 204 1.33 12.32 15.77
N ALA A 205 2.11 11.61 16.56
CA ALA A 205 1.93 11.59 18.02
C ALA A 205 2.36 12.91 18.66
N ASP A 206 3.31 13.59 18.02
CA ASP A 206 4.02 14.80 18.43
C ASP A 206 3.50 16.06 17.72
N GLY A 207 2.44 15.97 16.91
CA GLY A 207 1.93 17.16 16.21
C GLY A 207 0.59 16.99 15.51
N PRO A 208 -0.01 18.10 15.04
CA PRO A 208 -1.32 18.09 14.38
C PRO A 208 -1.27 17.51 12.95
N GLN A 209 -0.07 17.31 12.40
CA GLN A 209 0.17 16.80 11.06
C GLN A 209 -0.56 15.47 10.81
N LYS A 210 -1.26 15.38 9.68
CA LYS A 210 -1.81 14.13 9.16
C LYS A 210 -0.72 13.39 8.38
N LEU A 211 -0.38 12.19 8.84
CA LEU A 211 0.60 11.30 8.22
C LEU A 211 -0.06 10.44 7.13
N LEU A 212 -1.25 9.92 7.42
CA LEU A 212 -2.05 9.16 6.47
C LEU A 212 -3.43 9.80 6.39
N LYS A 213 -3.97 9.93 5.18
CA LYS A 213 -5.27 10.57 4.97
C LYS A 213 -6.02 9.89 3.84
N VAL A 214 -7.29 9.55 4.09
CA VAL A 214 -8.23 9.19 3.02
C VAL A 214 -8.64 10.46 2.29
N ILE A 215 -8.49 10.45 0.98
CA ILE A 215 -8.80 11.56 0.08
C ILE A 215 -9.87 11.14 -0.93
N LYS A 216 -10.50 12.12 -1.58
CA LYS A 216 -11.58 11.86 -2.54
C LYS A 216 -11.01 11.35 -3.87
N ASN A 217 -11.71 10.42 -4.50
CA ASN A 217 -11.45 10.05 -5.89
C ASN A 217 -11.92 11.15 -6.86
N PRO A 218 -11.40 11.21 -8.09
CA PRO A 218 -10.35 10.35 -8.68
C PRO A 218 -8.92 10.77 -8.31
N ILE A 219 -7.94 9.88 -8.48
CA ILE A 219 -6.52 10.20 -8.24
C ILE A 219 -6.01 11.36 -9.11
N ASN A 220 -6.50 11.50 -10.34
CA ASN A 220 -6.13 12.59 -11.26
C ASN A 220 -6.26 13.98 -10.65
N ASP A 221 -7.22 14.19 -9.75
CA ASP A 221 -7.43 15.48 -9.10
C ASP A 221 -6.27 15.87 -8.19
N HIS A 222 -5.48 14.90 -7.70
CA HIS A 222 -4.37 15.10 -6.77
C HIS A 222 -3.01 15.09 -7.44
N LEU A 223 -2.95 14.71 -8.72
CA LEU A 223 -1.69 14.70 -9.47
C LEU A 223 -1.33 16.11 -9.96
N PRO A 224 -0.03 16.46 -10.05
CA PRO A 224 0.41 17.72 -10.64
C PRO A 224 0.03 17.87 -12.12
N VAL A 225 -0.11 19.11 -12.57
CA VAL A 225 -0.34 19.43 -14.00
C VAL A 225 0.90 19.09 -14.81
N GLY A 226 0.71 18.54 -16.02
CA GLY A 226 1.82 18.15 -16.90
C GLY A 226 2.54 16.87 -16.46
N CYS A 227 1.96 16.13 -15.51
CA CYS A 227 2.54 14.88 -15.02
C CYS A 227 2.20 13.70 -15.96
N MET A 228 3.21 13.09 -16.57
CA MET A 228 3.04 11.87 -17.36
C MET A 228 2.63 10.71 -16.46
N LYS A 229 1.62 9.92 -16.85
CA LYS A 229 1.15 8.76 -16.07
C LYS A 229 1.46 7.45 -16.78
N ILE A 230 2.25 6.60 -16.13
CA ILE A 230 2.77 5.35 -16.70
C ILE A 230 2.31 4.18 -15.84
N GLY A 231 1.64 3.20 -16.45
CA GLY A 231 1.31 1.95 -15.79
C GLY A 231 2.39 0.89 -15.99
N THR A 232 2.56 0.02 -14.99
CA THR A 232 3.52 -1.10 -15.07
C THR A 232 2.79 -2.41 -15.29
N SER A 233 3.29 -3.24 -16.21
CA SER A 233 2.76 -4.56 -16.49
C SER A 233 3.81 -5.47 -17.13
N PHE A 234 3.93 -6.69 -16.59
CA PHE A 234 4.75 -7.74 -17.18
C PHE A 234 4.25 -8.21 -18.56
N ALA A 235 2.96 -8.02 -18.86
CA ALA A 235 2.38 -8.45 -20.14
C ALA A 235 2.95 -7.65 -21.33
N VAL A 236 3.53 -6.46 -21.10
CA VAL A 236 4.12 -5.64 -22.17
C VAL A 236 5.32 -6.37 -22.80
N PRO A 237 5.38 -6.53 -24.14
CA PRO A 237 6.39 -7.37 -24.79
C PRO A 237 7.83 -6.86 -24.67
N ASN A 238 8.01 -5.53 -24.74
CA ASN A 238 9.32 -4.90 -24.74
C ASN A 238 9.63 -4.38 -23.34
N VAL A 239 10.82 -4.72 -22.83
CA VAL A 239 11.34 -4.18 -21.58
C VAL A 239 11.88 -2.77 -21.84
N THR A 240 11.49 -1.84 -20.99
CA THR A 240 11.93 -0.44 -21.01
C THR A 240 12.99 -0.23 -19.93
N ASP A 241 14.06 0.48 -20.24
CA ASP A 241 15.01 0.95 -19.22
C ASP A 241 14.32 2.07 -18.41
N LEU A 242 14.23 1.88 -17.10
CA LEU A 242 13.60 2.85 -16.21
C LEU A 242 14.29 4.22 -16.26
N ARG A 243 15.59 4.28 -16.53
CA ARG A 243 16.35 5.55 -16.57
C ARG A 243 15.93 6.44 -17.74
N GLU A 244 15.48 5.84 -18.84
CA GLU A 244 14.96 6.56 -20.01
C GLU A 244 13.58 7.19 -19.74
N LEU A 245 12.90 6.76 -18.67
CA LEU A 245 11.58 7.27 -18.29
C LEU A 245 11.64 8.40 -17.27
N VAL A 246 12.82 8.70 -16.73
CA VAL A 246 12.98 9.73 -15.71
C VAL A 246 13.06 11.11 -16.37
N PRO A 247 12.04 11.98 -16.22
CA PRO A 247 12.11 13.34 -16.72
C PRO A 247 13.15 14.17 -15.95
N ILE A 248 13.72 15.18 -16.61
CA ILE A 248 14.72 16.06 -15.98
C ILE A 248 14.06 17.01 -14.97
N ALA A 249 12.91 17.59 -15.34
CA ALA A 249 12.27 18.67 -14.57
C ALA A 249 10.81 18.38 -14.21
N GLU A 250 10.11 17.59 -15.02
CA GLU A 250 8.68 17.31 -14.85
C GLU A 250 8.40 16.27 -13.75
N PRO A 251 7.22 16.31 -13.12
CA PRO A 251 6.76 15.21 -12.29
C PRO A 251 6.30 14.04 -13.16
N VAL A 252 6.44 12.81 -12.65
CA VAL A 252 5.96 11.59 -13.31
C VAL A 252 5.27 10.68 -12.33
N THR A 253 4.14 10.12 -12.75
CA THR A 253 3.35 9.17 -11.98
C THR A 253 3.60 7.76 -12.51
N ILE A 254 4.00 6.85 -11.64
CA ILE A 254 4.13 5.42 -11.96
C ILE A 254 3.10 4.63 -11.15
N VAL A 255 2.28 3.85 -11.84
CA VAL A 255 1.24 3.00 -11.26
C VAL A 255 1.76 1.58 -11.14
N VAL A 256 1.74 1.05 -9.92
CA VAL A 256 2.22 -0.31 -9.58
C VAL A 256 1.08 -1.10 -8.95
N GLY A 257 0.80 -2.29 -9.47
CA GLY A 257 -0.23 -3.17 -8.92
C GLY A 257 0.16 -3.72 -7.54
N ALA A 258 -0.72 -3.53 -6.55
CA ALA A 258 -0.56 -3.96 -5.16
C ALA A 258 -1.57 -5.07 -4.76
N PHE A 259 -1.89 -5.94 -5.72
CA PHE A 259 -2.79 -7.09 -5.59
C PHE A 259 -2.01 -8.42 -5.74
N ALA A 260 -2.62 -9.54 -5.31
CA ALA A 260 -2.00 -10.86 -5.43
C ALA A 260 -1.90 -11.32 -6.89
N HIS A 261 -3.01 -11.20 -7.62
CA HIS A 261 -3.11 -11.56 -9.03
C HIS A 261 -3.96 -10.52 -9.76
N GLY A 262 -3.60 -10.21 -11.01
CA GLY A 262 -4.31 -9.23 -11.83
C GLY A 262 -3.36 -8.44 -12.73
N SER A 263 -3.88 -7.37 -13.32
CA SER A 263 -3.13 -6.40 -14.10
C SER A 263 -3.59 -5.00 -13.77
N VAL A 264 -2.67 -4.04 -13.81
CA VAL A 264 -3.02 -2.62 -13.70
C VAL A 264 -3.89 -2.28 -14.91
N ASN A 265 -5.13 -1.86 -14.64
CA ASN A 265 -6.10 -1.44 -15.66
C ASN A 265 -6.82 -0.20 -15.16
N VAL A 266 -6.26 0.96 -15.48
CA VAL A 266 -6.76 2.27 -15.07
C VAL A 266 -6.86 3.18 -16.28
N ASP A 267 -7.85 4.07 -16.28
CA ASP A 267 -8.18 4.95 -17.40
C ASP A 267 -7.24 6.16 -17.52
N TYR A 268 -6.46 6.46 -16.49
CA TYR A 268 -5.63 7.65 -16.42
C TYR A 268 -4.17 7.44 -16.86
N THR A 269 -3.75 6.21 -17.14
CA THR A 269 -2.40 5.93 -17.65
C THR A 269 -2.31 6.17 -19.15
N GLU A 270 -1.28 6.88 -19.58
CA GLU A 270 -1.04 7.20 -21.00
C GLU A 270 -0.36 6.06 -21.75
N LYS A 271 0.44 5.26 -21.03
CA LYS A 271 1.14 4.08 -21.58
C LYS A 271 1.40 3.02 -20.51
N MET A 272 1.58 1.79 -20.97
CA MET A 272 2.00 0.65 -20.17
C MET A 272 3.43 0.25 -20.51
N ILE A 273 4.24 -0.06 -19.50
CA ILE A 273 5.63 -0.51 -19.66
C ILE A 273 5.87 -1.85 -18.96
N SER A 274 6.84 -2.61 -19.46
CA SER A 274 7.50 -3.68 -18.69
C SER A 274 8.90 -3.22 -18.30
N ILE A 275 9.32 -3.51 -17.08
CA ILE A 275 10.66 -3.15 -16.56
C ILE A 275 11.58 -4.37 -16.40
N SER A 276 11.11 -5.57 -16.77
CA SER A 276 11.82 -6.82 -16.59
C SER A 276 11.25 -7.93 -17.46
N ASN A 277 12.12 -8.83 -17.93
CA ASN A 277 11.73 -10.06 -18.62
C ASN A 277 11.17 -11.14 -17.67
N TYR A 278 11.24 -10.90 -16.37
CA TYR A 278 10.72 -11.76 -15.31
C TYR A 278 9.57 -11.06 -14.56
N PRO A 279 8.54 -11.80 -14.15
CA PRO A 279 7.51 -11.24 -13.26
C PRO A 279 8.15 -10.83 -11.94
N LEU A 280 7.89 -9.61 -11.50
CA LEU A 280 8.45 -9.04 -10.27
C LEU A 280 7.37 -8.90 -9.20
N SER A 281 7.76 -8.94 -7.94
CA SER A 281 6.88 -8.48 -6.86
C SER A 281 6.67 -6.96 -6.95
N ALA A 282 5.56 -6.47 -6.39
CA ALA A 282 5.28 -5.04 -6.30
C ALA A 282 6.38 -4.30 -5.55
N ALA A 283 6.89 -4.87 -4.46
CA ALA A 283 7.95 -4.28 -3.65
C ALA A 283 9.28 -4.16 -4.42
N LEU A 284 9.68 -5.20 -5.15
CA LEU A 284 10.89 -5.14 -5.98
C LEU A 284 10.75 -4.17 -7.16
N THR A 285 9.54 -4.09 -7.73
CA THR A 285 9.21 -3.08 -8.75
C THR A 285 9.38 -1.67 -8.20
N CYS A 286 8.84 -1.40 -7.00
CA CYS A 286 9.01 -0.11 -6.32
C CYS A 286 10.49 0.23 -6.08
N ALA A 287 11.28 -0.73 -5.58
CA ALA A 287 12.71 -0.53 -5.33
C ALA A 287 13.48 -0.20 -6.62
N LYS A 288 13.24 -0.94 -7.72
CA LYS A 288 13.88 -0.66 -9.02
C LYS A 288 13.52 0.71 -9.56
N ILE A 289 12.25 1.11 -9.42
CA ILE A 289 11.78 2.43 -9.81
C ILE A 289 12.53 3.50 -9.00
N THR A 290 12.50 3.44 -7.67
CA THR A 290 13.16 4.47 -6.85
C THR A 290 14.65 4.56 -7.14
N THR A 291 15.35 3.42 -7.29
CA THR A 291 16.79 3.40 -7.62
C THR A 291 17.09 4.05 -8.97
N ALA A 292 16.30 3.77 -10.01
CA ALA A 292 16.53 4.40 -11.31
C ALA A 292 16.35 5.92 -11.26
N PHE A 293 15.37 6.40 -10.48
CA PHE A 293 15.15 7.83 -10.27
C PHE A 293 16.26 8.47 -9.43
N GLU A 294 16.76 7.77 -8.42
CA GLU A 294 17.89 8.20 -7.60
C GLU A 294 19.15 8.41 -8.45
N GLU A 295 19.47 7.43 -9.32
CA GLU A 295 20.61 7.51 -10.24
C GLU A 295 20.52 8.71 -11.18
N VAL A 296 19.36 8.92 -11.83
CA VAL A 296 19.21 9.99 -12.82
C VAL A 296 19.11 11.38 -12.17
N TRP A 297 18.48 11.49 -11.00
CA TRP A 297 18.36 12.78 -10.29
C TRP A 297 19.54 13.13 -9.40
N GLY A 298 20.51 12.21 -9.26
CA GLY A 298 21.73 12.42 -8.48
C GLY A 298 21.49 12.38 -6.96
N VAL A 299 20.58 11.51 -6.50
CA VAL A 299 20.32 11.27 -5.07
C VAL A 299 21.18 10.08 -4.63
N VAL A 300 22.20 10.32 -3.81
CA VAL A 300 23.18 9.33 -3.33
C VAL A 300 23.20 9.28 -1.82
#